data_AF-A0A1F8QL60-F1
#
_entry.id   AF-A0A1F8QL60-F1
#
_cell.length_a   1.000
_cell.length_b   1.000
_cell.length_c   1.000
_cell.angle_alpha   90.00
_cell.angle_beta   90.00
_cell.angle_gamma   90.00
#
_symmetry.space_group_name_H-M   'P 1'
#
loop_
_entity.id
_entity.type
_entity.pdbx_description
1 polymer ?
#
loop_
_entity_poly.entity_id
_entity_poly.type
_entity_poly.pdbx_seq_one_letter_code
_entity_poly.pdbx_strand_id
1 'polypeptide(L)'
;MTTTKKASQFGALQIAIILLTVATAVIHLALGISLLSLGGLPMFILNGIGYLALLVALFLPQLRQYQKYTRWVLIGFTAITVLAWVAIGQRITIGYIDKVIEVALIVCLVVDGRR
;
A
#
# COMPACT_ATOMS: atom_id res chain seq x y z
N MET A 1 28.38 -19.57 -23.08
CA MET A 1 27.13 -20.03 -22.43
C MET A 1 26.24 -18.81 -22.26
N THR A 2 25.37 -18.56 -23.22
CA THR A 2 24.50 -17.36 -23.30
C THR A 2 23.22 -17.60 -22.52
N THR A 3 23.12 -17.04 -21.31
CA THR A 3 21.84 -17.00 -20.58
C THR A 3 20.97 -15.87 -21.11
N THR A 4 20.20 -16.17 -22.15
CA THR A 4 19.11 -15.33 -22.63
C THR A 4 17.98 -15.37 -21.59
N LYS A 5 17.89 -14.41 -20.67
CA LYS A 5 16.65 -14.18 -19.90
C LYS A 5 15.76 -13.22 -20.69
N LYS A 6 14.85 -13.78 -21.49
CA LYS A 6 13.81 -13.02 -22.20
C LYS A 6 12.43 -13.53 -21.79
N ALA A 7 11.76 -12.75 -20.95
CA ALA A 7 10.30 -12.57 -20.90
C ALA A 7 10.02 -11.41 -19.95
N SER A 8 9.10 -10.51 -20.30
CA SER A 8 8.68 -9.36 -19.50
C SER A 8 7.91 -9.80 -18.24
N GLN A 9 8.61 -10.35 -17.26
CA GLN A 9 8.00 -10.92 -16.05
C GLN A 9 7.86 -9.85 -14.98
N PHE A 10 6.64 -9.68 -14.46
CA PHE A 10 6.40 -8.95 -13.21
C PHE A 10 7.45 -9.38 -12.18
N GLY A 11 8.27 -8.44 -11.70
CA GLY A 11 9.32 -8.75 -10.75
C GLY A 11 8.73 -9.21 -9.42
N ALA A 12 9.40 -10.13 -8.72
CA ALA A 12 8.97 -10.57 -7.39
C ALA A 12 8.67 -9.39 -6.43
N LEU A 13 9.40 -8.28 -6.59
CA LEU A 13 9.19 -7.04 -5.86
C LEU A 13 7.86 -6.34 -6.19
N GLN A 14 7.46 -6.32 -7.46
CA GLN A 14 6.17 -5.75 -7.87
C GLN A 14 5.01 -6.59 -7.33
N ILE A 15 5.16 -7.92 -7.36
CA ILE A 15 4.19 -8.83 -6.74
C ILE A 15 4.07 -8.54 -5.25
N ALA A 16 5.19 -8.37 -4.53
CA ALA A 16 5.18 -8.01 -3.12
C ALA A 16 4.47 -6.66 -2.87
N ILE A 17 4.76 -5.61 -3.66
CA ILE A 17 4.09 -4.30 -3.56
C ILE A 17 2.58 -4.46 -3.74
N ILE A 18 2.14 -5.20 -4.75
CA ILE A 18 0.71 -5.45 -5.01
C ILE A 18 0.07 -6.15 -3.81
N LEU A 19 0.64 -7.26 -3.36
CA LEU A 19 0.08 -8.06 -2.26
C LEU A 19 0.01 -7.27 -0.95
N LEU A 20 1.08 -6.56 -0.59
CA LEU A 20 1.12 -5.74 0.63
C LEU A 20 0.10 -4.60 0.55
N THR A 21 0.02 -3.90 -0.59
CA THR A 21 -0.93 -2.79 -0.77
C THR A 21 -2.38 -3.28 -0.70
N VAL A 22 -2.69 -4.40 -1.35
CA VAL A 22 -4.03 -5.00 -1.31
C VAL A 22 -4.37 -5.48 0.10
N ALA A 23 -3.43 -6.12 0.80
CA ALA A 23 -3.65 -6.56 2.18
C ALA A 23 -3.99 -5.38 3.10
N THR A 24 -3.21 -4.29 3.04
CA THR A 24 -3.48 -3.07 3.81
C THR A 24 -4.83 -2.45 3.44
N ALA A 25 -5.16 -2.38 2.14
CA ALA A 25 -6.45 -1.84 1.70
C ALA A 25 -7.63 -2.66 2.23
N VAL A 26 -7.53 -3.99 2.18
CA VAL A 26 -8.57 -4.90 2.70
C VAL A 26 -8.73 -4.72 4.21
N ILE A 27 -7.64 -4.63 4.98
CA ILE A 27 -7.72 -4.42 6.43
C ILE A 27 -8.41 -3.08 6.74
N HIS A 28 -8.06 -2.01 6.04
CA HIS A 28 -8.67 -0.70 6.23
C HIS A 28 -10.16 -0.69 5.89
N LEU A 29 -10.55 -1.30 4.76
CA LEU A 29 -11.96 -1.44 4.39
C LEU A 29 -12.72 -2.29 5.41
N ALA A 30 -12.16 -3.42 5.82
CA ALA A 30 -12.77 -4.29 6.83
C ALA A 30 -12.97 -3.55 8.15
N LEU A 31 -11.95 -2.85 8.66
CA LEU A 31 -12.07 -2.04 9.88
C LEU A 31 -13.09 -0.91 9.73
N GLY A 32 -13.10 -0.22 8.59
CA GLY A 32 -14.07 0.84 8.31
C GLY A 32 -15.52 0.33 8.31
N ILE A 33 -15.77 -0.84 7.69
CA ILE A 33 -17.08 -1.48 7.65
C ILE A 33 -17.47 -2.05 9.02
N SER A 34 -16.56 -2.73 9.73
CA SER A 34 -16.84 -3.29 11.05
C SER A 34 -17.13 -2.22 12.10
N LEU A 35 -16.52 -1.05 11.97
CA LEU A 35 -16.74 0.07 12.88
C LEU A 35 -17.91 0.97 12.45
N LEU A 36 -18.58 0.68 11.33
CA LEU A 36 -19.61 1.55 10.74
C LEU A 36 -20.73 1.92 11.73
N SER A 37 -21.14 0.97 12.59
CA SER A 37 -22.15 1.18 13.65
C SER A 37 -21.69 2.11 14.78
N LEU A 38 -20.38 2.31 14.94
CA LEU A 38 -19.76 3.25 15.88
C LEU A 38 -19.38 4.58 15.20
N GLY A 39 -19.97 4.86 14.03
CA GLY A 39 -19.57 5.98 13.18
C GLY A 39 -18.29 5.68 12.41
N GLY A 40 -18.16 4.44 11.92
CA GLY A 40 -16.95 3.87 11.32
C GLY A 40 -16.22 4.89 10.50
N LEU A 41 -15.04 5.27 11.01
CA LEU A 41 -14.37 6.49 10.60
C LEU A 41 -14.30 6.49 9.08
N PRO A 42 -14.98 7.42 8.38
CA PRO A 42 -14.90 7.53 6.93
C PRO A 42 -13.44 7.51 6.44
N MET A 43 -12.52 7.97 7.28
CA MET A 43 -11.06 7.84 7.12
C MET A 43 -10.56 6.41 6.82
N PHE A 44 -11.03 5.35 7.50
CA PHE A 44 -10.56 3.99 7.22
C PHE A 44 -10.99 3.53 5.82
N ILE A 45 -12.23 3.81 5.43
CA ILE A 45 -12.74 3.48 4.09
C ILE A 45 -11.97 4.28 3.02
N LEU A 46 -11.80 5.59 3.25
CA LEU A 46 -11.02 6.45 2.38
C LEU A 46 -9.56 6.00 2.27
N ASN A 47 -8.97 5.49 3.35
CA ASN A 47 -7.63 4.92 3.32
C ASN A 47 -7.55 3.68 2.43
N GLY A 48 -8.49 2.74 2.60
CA GLY A 48 -8.55 1.54 1.76
C GLY A 48 -8.72 1.87 0.28
N ILE A 49 -9.61 2.81 -0.05
CA ILE A 49 -9.79 3.31 -1.42
C ILE A 49 -8.54 4.02 -1.93
N GLY A 50 -7.89 4.85 -1.09
CA GLY A 50 -6.66 5.56 -1.43
C GLY A 50 -5.52 4.62 -1.80
N TYR A 51 -5.34 3.53 -1.04
CA TYR A 51 -4.36 2.49 -1.36
C TYR A 51 -4.63 1.83 -2.72
N LEU A 52 -5.88 1.44 -2.99
CA LEU A 52 -6.24 0.82 -4.27
C LEU A 52 -6.08 1.80 -5.44
N ALA A 53 -6.50 3.05 -5.28
CA ALA A 53 -6.36 4.08 -6.30
C ALA A 53 -4.89 4.35 -6.63
N LEU A 54 -4.02 4.48 -5.62
CA LEU A 54 -2.59 4.67 -5.82
C LEU A 54 -1.91 3.43 -6.41
N LEU A 55 -2.35 2.22 -6.03
CA LEU A 55 -1.86 0.98 -6.63
C LEU A 55 -2.18 0.92 -8.12
N VAL A 56 -3.43 1.20 -8.49
CA VAL A 56 -3.84 1.27 -9.89
C VAL A 56 -3.01 2.32 -10.61
N ALA A 57 -2.87 3.53 -10.03
CA ALA A 57 -2.09 4.60 -10.64
C ALA A 57 -0.60 4.25 -10.82
N LEU A 58 -0.03 3.40 -9.95
CA LEU A 58 1.35 2.97 -10.03
C LEU A 58 1.62 2.00 -11.19
N PHE A 59 0.62 1.21 -11.60
CA PHE A 59 0.77 0.20 -12.65
C PHE A 59 0.03 0.54 -13.96
N LEU A 60 -0.81 1.58 -13.97
CA LEU A 60 -1.59 1.98 -15.13
C LEU A 60 -0.66 2.57 -16.23
N PRO A 61 -0.63 2.00 -17.45
CA PRO A 61 0.27 2.45 -18.53
C PRO A 61 0.07 3.92 -18.94
N GLN A 62 -1.16 4.42 -18.84
CA GLN A 62 -1.54 5.80 -19.15
C GLN A 62 -0.88 6.81 -18.20
N LEU A 63 -0.48 6.37 -17.00
CA LEU A 63 0.12 7.20 -15.97
C LEU A 63 1.64 6.98 -15.84
N ARG A 64 2.30 6.35 -16.83
CA ARG A 64 3.75 6.05 -16.79
C ARG A 64 4.63 7.24 -16.44
N GLN A 65 4.31 8.43 -16.96
CA GLN A 65 5.03 9.67 -16.64
C GLN A 65 4.92 10.08 -15.15
N TYR A 66 3.84 9.66 -14.48
CA TYR A 66 3.56 10.00 -13.08
C TYR A 66 3.92 8.89 -12.10
N GLN A 67 4.21 7.66 -12.55
CA GLN A 67 4.47 6.51 -11.68
C GLN A 67 5.58 6.77 -10.64
N LYS A 68 6.61 7.55 -10.99
CA LYS A 68 7.64 7.97 -10.02
C LYS A 68 7.04 8.78 -8.87
N TYR A 69 6.17 9.75 -9.18
CA TYR A 69 5.48 10.56 -8.18
C TYR A 69 4.45 9.73 -7.43
N THR A 70 3.66 8.91 -8.11
CA THR A 70 2.69 7.99 -7.49
C THR A 70 3.35 7.09 -6.45
N ARG A 71 4.56 6.58 -6.75
CA ARG A 71 5.34 5.78 -5.79
C ARG A 71 5.68 6.57 -4.53
N TRP A 72 6.18 7.80 -4.68
CA TRP A 72 6.48 8.68 -3.54
C TRP A 72 5.23 9.07 -2.76
N VAL A 73 4.11 9.31 -3.45
CA VAL A 73 2.82 9.56 -2.84
C VAL A 73 2.35 8.33 -2.05
N LEU A 74 2.48 7.12 -2.59
CA LEU A 74 2.13 5.90 -1.88
C LEU A 74 3.01 5.69 -0.63
N ILE A 75 4.32 5.97 -0.72
CA ILE A 75 5.21 5.95 0.45
C ILE A 75 4.75 6.97 1.51
N GLY A 76 4.53 8.22 1.12
CA GLY A 76 4.12 9.29 2.02
C GLY A 76 2.75 9.01 2.65
N PHE A 77 1.80 8.53 1.85
CA PHE A 77 0.48 8.13 2.30
C PHE A 77 0.56 7.02 3.35
N THR A 78 1.33 5.96 3.07
CA THR A 78 1.58 4.85 4.01
C THR A 78 2.27 5.33 5.29
N ALA A 79 3.22 6.26 5.19
CA ALA A 79 3.86 6.81 6.37
C ALA A 79 2.87 7.60 7.24
N ILE A 80 1.97 8.37 6.61
CA ILE A 80 0.93 9.13 7.32
C ILE A 80 -0.04 8.18 8.03
N THR A 81 -0.46 7.07 7.43
CA THR A 81 -1.36 6.11 8.09
C THR A 81 -0.71 5.46 9.31
N VAL A 82 0.58 5.12 9.23
CA VAL A 82 1.37 4.63 10.38
C VAL A 82 1.42 5.69 11.48
N LEU A 83 1.81 6.93 11.16
CA LEU A 83 1.94 8.00 12.14
C LEU A 83 0.60 8.38 12.79
N ALA A 84 -0.47 8.44 12.00
CA ALA A 84 -1.82 8.67 12.50
C ALA A 84 -2.26 7.55 13.46
N TRP A 85 -1.98 6.29 13.12
CA TRP A 85 -2.24 5.18 14.03
C TRP A 85 -1.42 5.26 15.31
N VAL A 86 -0.14 5.66 15.24
CA VAL A 86 0.67 5.88 16.45
C VAL A 86 0.06 6.99 17.32
N ALA A 87 -0.43 8.08 16.72
CA ALA A 87 -1.01 9.19 17.47
C ALA A 87 -2.37 8.87 18.13
N ILE A 88 -3.30 8.25 17.38
CA ILE A 88 -4.71 8.14 17.80
C ILE A 88 -5.34 6.74 17.57
N GLY A 89 -4.57 5.77 17.06
CA GLY A 89 -5.06 4.44 16.72
C GLY A 89 -5.28 3.53 17.93
N GLN A 90 -6.23 2.60 17.80
CA GLN A 90 -6.44 1.57 18.81
C GLN A 90 -5.29 0.54 18.84
N ARG A 91 -4.93 0.10 20.05
CA ARG A 91 -3.84 -0.85 20.31
C ARG A 91 -4.32 -2.31 20.31
N ILE A 92 -4.91 -2.73 19.20
CA ILE A 92 -5.40 -4.09 18.99
C ILE A 92 -4.49 -4.86 18.03
N THR A 93 -4.48 -6.19 18.14
CA THR A 93 -3.58 -7.08 17.38
C THR A 93 -3.59 -6.82 15.88
N ILE A 94 -4.78 -6.67 15.27
CA ILE A 94 -4.91 -6.43 13.84
C ILE A 94 -4.27 -5.10 13.40
N GLY A 95 -4.28 -4.08 14.26
CA GLY A 95 -3.62 -2.79 13.99
C GLY A 95 -2.10 -2.93 13.91
N TYR A 96 -1.49 -3.70 14.82
CA TYR A 96 -0.06 -3.98 14.77
C TYR A 96 0.35 -4.78 13.54
N ILE A 97 -0.44 -5.81 13.19
CA ILE A 97 -0.22 -6.62 11.97
C ILE A 97 -0.23 -5.73 10.73
N ASP A 98 -1.24 -4.86 10.61
CA ASP A 98 -1.34 -3.93 9.49
C ASP A 98 -0.14 -2.97 9.43
N LYS A 99 0.39 -2.51 10.56
CA LYS A 99 1.55 -1.60 10.56
C LYS A 99 2.83 -2.31 10.11
N VAL A 100 3.00 -3.59 10.43
CA VAL A 100 4.11 -4.39 9.90
C VAL A 100 4.01 -4.51 8.37
N ILE A 101 2.80 -4.74 7.85
CA ILE A 101 2.55 -4.80 6.39
C ILE A 101 2.87 -3.45 5.73
N GLU A 102 2.42 -2.34 6.31
CA GLU A 102 2.70 -0.99 5.80
C GLU A 102 4.19 -0.64 5.81
N VAL A 103 4.91 -0.98 6.88
CA VAL A 103 6.37 -0.77 6.93
C VAL A 103 7.07 -1.62 5.88
N ALA A 104 6.68 -2.87 5.70
CA ALA A 104 7.20 -3.72 4.64
C ALA A 104 6.92 -3.14 3.25
N LEU A 105 5.72 -2.58 3.03
CA LEU A 105 5.34 -1.92 1.78
C LEU A 105 6.25 -0.73 1.49
N ILE A 106 6.51 0.14 2.48
CA ILE A 106 7.43 1.28 2.33
C ILE A 106 8.81 0.80 1.90
N VAL A 107 9.35 -0.24 2.56
CA VAL A 107 10.66 -0.81 2.21
C VAL A 107 10.66 -1.32 0.76
N CYS A 108 9.63 -2.07 0.35
CA CYS A 108 9.51 -2.55 -1.03
C CYS A 108 9.47 -1.42 -2.05
N LEU A 109 8.70 -0.35 -1.79
CA LEU A 109 8.60 0.82 -2.69
C LEU A 109 9.93 1.57 -2.81
N VAL A 110 10.66 1.73 -1.70
CA VAL A 110 11.99 2.38 -1.72
C VAL A 110 13.00 1.55 -2.52
N VAL A 111 12.99 0.22 -2.37
CA VAL A 111 13.88 -0.67 -3.13
C VAL A 111 13.52 -0.67 -4.62
N ASP A 112 12.23 -0.65 -4.96
CA ASP A 112 11.76 -0.63 -6.35
C ASP A 112 12.18 0.66 -7.07
N GLY A 113 12.20 1.80 -6.38
CA GLY A 113 12.63 3.07 -6.95
C GLY A 113 14.13 3.23 -7.19
N ARG A 114 14.96 2.31 -6.68
CA ARG A 114 16.42 2.32 -6.87
C ARG A 114 16.89 1.42 -8.02
N ARG A 115 15.98 0.66 -8.64
CA ARG A 115 16.25 -0.22 -9.79
C ARG A 115 16.08 0.55 -11.10
#